data_AF-A0A838MTZ7-F1
#
_entry.id   AF-A0A838MTZ7-F1
#
_cell.length_a   1.000
_cell.length_b   1.000
_cell.length_c   1.000
_cell.angle_alpha   90.00
_cell.angle_beta   90.00
_cell.angle_gamma   90.00
#
_symmetry.space_group_name_H-M   'P 1'
#
loop_
_entity.id
_entity.type
_entity.pdbx_description
1 polymer ?
#
loop_
_entity_poly.entity_id
_entity_poly.type
_entity_poly.pdbx_seq_one_letter_code
_entity_poly.pdbx_strand_id
1 'polypeptide(L)'
;MNKNRKAVVIFIILHSSFIIFLAGCGTRRTPDLERIFAATRERKGKPPLIVVPGILGSQLVNQKTGEVVWPSAFRAVPDELELPMTPDLDANRDELAARQILETAKLARLAPEVQVYAE
;
A
#
# COMPACT_ATOMS: atom_id res chain seq x y z
N MET A 1 -27.53 34.07 -39.60
CA MET A 1 -27.90 33.50 -38.28
C MET A 1 -27.91 34.61 -37.25
N ASN A 2 -29.07 34.91 -36.64
CA ASN A 2 -29.31 36.03 -35.72
C ASN A 2 -28.35 35.98 -34.51
N LYS A 3 -27.77 37.13 -34.12
CA LYS A 3 -26.91 37.32 -32.93
C LYS A 3 -27.49 36.67 -31.68
N ASN A 4 -28.81 36.75 -31.51
CA ASN A 4 -29.53 36.18 -30.37
C ASN A 4 -29.51 34.65 -30.37
N ARG A 5 -29.52 34.03 -31.56
CA ARG A 5 -29.48 32.58 -31.74
C ARG A 5 -28.10 32.00 -31.39
N LYS A 6 -27.02 32.76 -31.66
CA LYS A 6 -25.64 32.39 -31.25
C LYS A 6 -25.45 32.48 -29.74
N ALA A 7 -26.00 33.52 -29.10
CA ALA A 7 -25.93 33.69 -27.66
C ALA A 7 -26.62 32.54 -26.89
N VAL A 8 -27.79 32.09 -27.37
CA VAL A 8 -28.52 30.97 -26.77
C VAL A 8 -27.72 29.65 -26.87
N VAL A 9 -27.09 29.37 -28.02
CA VAL A 9 -26.28 28.15 -28.20
C VAL A 9 -25.06 28.15 -27.28
N ILE A 10 -24.38 29.29 -27.13
CA ILE A 10 -23.21 29.42 -26.23
C ILE A 10 -23.63 29.19 -24.78
N PHE A 11 -24.77 29.75 -24.36
CA PHE A 11 -25.29 29.59 -23.00
C PHE A 11 -25.63 28.13 -22.68
N ILE A 12 -26.22 27.40 -23.64
CA ILE A 12 -26.51 25.97 -23.52
C ILE A 12 -25.21 25.15 -23.41
N ILE A 13 -24.19 25.44 -24.21
CA ILE A 13 -22.91 24.73 -24.16
C ILE A 13 -22.21 24.95 -22.80
N LEU A 14 -22.21 26.19 -22.29
CA LEU A 14 -21.66 26.53 -20.98
C LEU A 14 -22.38 25.79 -19.85
N HIS A 15 -23.72 25.74 -19.88
CA HIS A 15 -24.51 25.03 -18.86
C HIS A 15 -24.30 23.50 -18.93
N SER A 16 -24.29 22.92 -20.13
CA SER A 16 -24.03 21.49 -20.30
C SER A 16 -22.61 21.10 -19.84
N SER A 17 -21.61 21.93 -20.13
CA SER A 17 -20.24 21.71 -19.66
C SER A 17 -20.13 21.78 -18.13
N PHE A 18 -20.87 22.71 -17.50
CA PHE A 18 -20.89 22.84 -16.05
C PHE A 18 -21.52 21.61 -15.38
N ILE A 19 -22.64 21.09 -15.92
CA ILE A 19 -23.32 19.90 -15.39
C ILE A 19 -22.43 18.65 -15.44
N ILE A 20 -21.63 18.46 -16.50
CA ILE A 20 -20.71 17.33 -16.63
C ILE A 20 -19.61 17.37 -15.55
N PHE A 21 -19.12 18.57 -15.21
CA PHE A 21 -18.12 18.74 -14.14
C PHE A 21 -18.65 18.33 -12.76
N LEU A 22 -19.95 18.52 -12.49
CA LEU A 22 -20.56 18.10 -11.21
C LEU A 22 -20.85 16.60 -11.13
N ALA A 23 -20.89 15.86 -12.24
CA ALA A 23 -21.20 14.43 -12.25
C ALA A 23 -20.00 13.53 -11.84
N GLY A 24 -18.80 14.09 -11.67
CA GLY A 24 -17.59 13.36 -11.27
C GLY A 24 -17.51 12.97 -9.79
N CYS A 25 -18.39 13.50 -8.94
CA CYS A 25 -18.46 13.12 -7.52
C CYS A 25 -19.28 11.83 -7.35
N GLY A 26 -18.73 10.70 -7.79
CA GLY A 26 -19.29 9.37 -7.55
C GLY A 26 -19.30 9.00 -6.05
N THR A 27 -20.33 8.28 -5.63
CA THR A 27 -20.51 7.76 -4.26
C THR A 27 -19.26 7.01 -3.80
N ARG A 28 -18.63 7.50 -2.73
CA ARG A 28 -17.52 6.83 -2.06
C ARG A 28 -18.04 5.51 -1.48
N ARG A 29 -17.75 4.38 -2.13
CA ARG A 29 -18.06 3.06 -1.58
C ARG A 29 -17.06 2.75 -0.48
N THR A 30 -17.40 3.13 0.74
CA THR A 30 -16.67 2.65 1.92
C THR A 30 -17.13 1.23 2.24
N PRO A 31 -16.21 0.27 2.44
CA PRO A 31 -16.58 -1.06 2.86
C PRO A 31 -17.28 -1.03 4.23
N ASP A 32 -18.27 -1.90 4.41
CA ASP A 32 -18.95 -2.09 5.69
C ASP A 32 -18.02 -2.80 6.68
N LEU A 33 -17.37 -2.01 7.54
CA LEU A 33 -16.42 -2.51 8.53
C LEU A 33 -17.11 -3.34 9.61
N GLU A 34 -18.35 -3.02 9.96
CA GLU A 34 -19.11 -3.75 10.97
C GLU A 34 -19.31 -5.20 10.53
N ARG A 35 -19.72 -5.39 9.27
CA ARG A 35 -19.85 -6.71 8.67
C ARG A 35 -18.50 -7.44 8.58
N ILE A 36 -17.42 -6.76 8.19
CA ILE A 36 -16.08 -7.37 8.03
C ILE A 36 -15.52 -7.87 9.37
N PHE A 37 -15.71 -7.11 10.45
CA PHE A 37 -15.13 -7.42 11.76
C PHE A 37 -16.09 -8.14 12.71
N ALA A 38 -17.32 -8.47 12.29
CA ALA A 38 -18.31 -9.16 13.12
C ALA A 38 -17.77 -10.46 13.74
N ALA A 39 -17.05 -11.28 12.98
CA ALA A 39 -16.47 -12.54 13.45
C ALA A 39 -15.33 -12.36 14.46
N THR A 40 -14.65 -11.22 14.44
CA THR A 40 -13.49 -10.94 15.31
C THR A 40 -13.90 -10.32 16.64
N ARG A 41 -15.19 -9.98 16.82
CA ARG A 41 -15.72 -9.28 17.99
C ARG A 41 -15.72 -10.16 19.25
N GLU A 42 -15.84 -11.48 19.10
CA GLU A 42 -15.71 -12.45 20.19
C GLU A 42 -14.24 -12.79 20.52
N ARG A 43 -13.37 -11.81 20.77
CA ARG A 43 -12.01 -12.11 21.23
C ARG A 43 -12.07 -12.78 22.61
N LYS A 44 -11.94 -14.11 22.64
CA LYS A 44 -11.74 -14.90 23.85
C LYS A 44 -10.24 -14.99 24.16
N GLY A 45 -9.85 -14.65 25.38
CA GLY A 45 -8.47 -14.77 25.87
C GLY A 45 -7.74 -13.43 26.09
N LYS A 46 -6.43 -13.51 26.34
CA LYS A 46 -5.59 -12.33 26.60
C LYS A 46 -5.41 -11.50 25.32
N PRO A 47 -5.54 -10.16 25.36
CA PRO A 47 -5.26 -9.31 24.22
C PRO A 47 -3.81 -9.52 23.71
N PRO A 48 -3.61 -9.74 22.41
CA PRO A 48 -2.27 -9.89 21.86
C PRO A 48 -1.51 -8.55 21.91
N LEU A 49 -0.22 -8.60 22.25
CA LEU A 49 0.69 -7.47 22.08
C LEU A 49 1.19 -7.49 20.63
N ILE A 50 0.89 -6.43 19.88
CA ILE A 50 1.37 -6.23 18.51
C ILE A 50 2.49 -5.20 18.56
N VAL A 51 3.70 -5.59 18.15
CA VAL A 51 4.83 -4.66 18.00
C VAL A 51 4.92 -4.29 16.53
N VAL A 52 4.75 -3.01 16.22
CA VAL A 52 4.93 -2.47 14.87
C VAL A 52 6.33 -1.85 14.79
N PRO A 53 7.24 -2.39 13.96
CA PRO A 53 8.60 -1.88 13.88
C PRO A 53 8.68 -0.50 13.22
N GLY A 54 9.80 0.19 13.44
CA GLY A 54 10.09 1.50 12.86
C GLY A 54 10.45 1.47 11.37
N ILE A 55 11.11 2.52 10.87
CA ILE A 55 11.35 2.76 9.44
C ILE A 55 12.11 1.65 8.71
N LEU A 56 12.97 0.91 9.40
CA LEU A 56 13.70 -0.21 8.80
C LEU A 56 12.82 -1.46 8.67
N GLY A 57 11.74 -1.52 9.44
CA GLY A 57 10.78 -2.62 9.41
C GLY A 57 11.38 -3.92 9.97
N SER A 58 11.10 -5.00 9.26
CA SER A 58 11.60 -6.34 9.58
C SER A 58 12.58 -6.83 8.52
N GLN A 59 13.52 -7.68 8.92
CA GLN A 59 14.39 -8.41 8.01
C GLN A 59 13.54 -9.34 7.14
N LEU A 60 13.75 -9.29 5.83
CA LEU A 60 13.14 -10.24 4.88
C LEU A 60 14.19 -11.25 4.45
N VAL A 61 13.82 -12.53 4.55
CA VAL A 61 14.64 -13.66 4.14
C VAL A 61 13.91 -14.51 3.12
N ASN A 62 14.64 -15.02 2.14
CA ASN A 62 14.15 -16.08 1.27
C ASN A 62 14.13 -17.39 2.07
N GLN A 63 12.96 -17.99 2.27
CA GLN A 63 12.81 -19.19 3.08
C GLN A 63 13.47 -20.43 2.45
N LYS A 64 13.56 -20.47 1.12
CA LYS A 64 14.14 -21.60 0.38
C LYS A 64 15.66 -21.58 0.40
N THR A 65 16.27 -20.40 0.26
CA THR A 65 17.75 -20.27 0.21
C THR A 65 18.37 -19.84 1.53
N GLY A 66 17.60 -19.24 2.44
CA GLY A 66 18.07 -18.64 3.68
C GLY A 66 18.76 -17.29 3.48
N GLU A 67 18.78 -16.75 2.27
CA GLU A 67 19.42 -15.48 1.94
C GLU A 67 18.65 -14.29 2.54
N VAL A 68 19.37 -13.30 3.05
CA VAL A 68 18.79 -12.03 3.50
C VAL A 68 18.56 -11.14 2.28
N VAL A 69 17.29 -10.91 1.95
CA VAL A 69 16.87 -10.06 0.82
C VAL A 69 16.73 -8.60 1.27
N TRP A 70 16.32 -8.37 2.51
CA TRP A 70 16.30 -7.04 3.12
C TRP A 70 16.77 -7.09 4.59
N PRO A 71 17.68 -6.20 5.02
CA PRO A 71 18.39 -5.21 4.23
C PRO A 71 19.61 -5.86 3.56
N SER A 72 19.79 -5.66 2.25
CA SER A 72 20.96 -6.15 1.51
C SER A 72 21.51 -5.08 0.58
N ALA A 73 22.83 -5.01 0.47
CA ALA A 73 23.52 -4.16 -0.50
C ALA A 73 23.58 -4.78 -1.91
N PHE A 74 23.27 -6.07 -2.01
CA PHE A 74 23.30 -6.85 -3.24
C PHE A 74 21.90 -7.38 -3.55
N ARG A 75 21.58 -7.53 -4.84
CA ARG A 75 20.33 -8.15 -5.25
C ARG A 75 20.36 -9.65 -4.94
N ALA A 76 19.34 -10.12 -4.23
CA ALA A 76 19.06 -11.54 -4.12
C ALA A 76 18.46 -12.01 -5.45
N VAL A 77 19.05 -13.06 -6.04
CA VAL A 77 18.72 -13.53 -7.39
C VAL A 77 17.49 -14.44 -7.47
N PRO A 78 17.14 -15.29 -6.47
CA PRO A 78 15.98 -16.17 -6.63
C PRO A 78 14.64 -15.47 -6.33
N ASP A 79 14.60 -14.54 -5.38
CA ASP A 79 13.43 -13.71 -5.07
C ASP A 79 13.90 -12.28 -4.76
N GLU A 80 13.77 -11.39 -5.73
CA GLU A 80 13.96 -9.94 -5.53
C GLU A 80 12.78 -9.38 -4.72
N LEU A 81 12.85 -8.13 -4.24
CA LEU A 81 11.73 -7.42 -3.59
C LEU A 81 10.55 -7.12 -4.56
N GLU A 82 10.42 -7.89 -5.62
CA GLU A 82 9.39 -7.79 -6.63
C GLU A 82 8.27 -8.77 -6.28
N LEU A 83 7.16 -8.22 -5.76
CA LEU A 83 6.00 -9.02 -5.44
C LEU A 83 5.32 -9.51 -6.73
N PRO A 84 5.00 -10.81 -6.86
CA PRO A 84 4.24 -11.31 -8.00
C PRO A 84 2.86 -10.66 -8.02
N MET A 85 2.54 -10.00 -9.13
CA MET A 85 1.25 -9.35 -9.35
C MET A 85 0.62 -9.87 -10.64
N THR A 86 -0.28 -10.83 -10.48
CA THR A 86 -1.07 -11.41 -11.57
C THR A 86 -2.57 -11.38 -11.21
N PRO A 87 -3.46 -11.49 -12.21
CA PRO A 87 -4.90 -11.64 -11.97
C PRO A 87 -5.28 -12.93 -11.24
N ASP A 88 -4.42 -13.95 -11.28
CA ASP A 88 -4.58 -15.17 -10.50
C ASP A 88 -4.06 -14.93 -9.08
N LEU A 89 -4.99 -14.81 -8.12
CA LEU A 89 -4.66 -14.51 -6.73
C LEU A 89 -3.82 -15.61 -6.08
N ASP A 90 -4.00 -16.87 -6.48
CA ASP A 90 -3.28 -17.99 -5.89
C ASP A 90 -1.81 -18.02 -6.33
N ALA A 91 -1.51 -17.43 -7.49
CA ALA A 91 -0.15 -17.28 -8.01
C ALA A 91 0.63 -16.09 -7.40
N ASN A 92 -0.03 -15.22 -6.62
CA ASN A 92 0.61 -14.05 -5.99
C ASN A 92 1.24 -14.43 -4.64
N ARG A 93 2.16 -15.41 -4.67
CA ARG A 93 2.90 -15.89 -3.50
C ARG A 93 4.40 -15.87 -3.80
N ASP A 94 5.19 -15.53 -2.79
CA ASP A 94 6.65 -15.55 -2.82
C ASP A 94 7.20 -16.40 -1.67
N GLU A 95 8.51 -16.61 -1.65
CA GLU A 95 9.22 -17.30 -0.57
C GLU A 95 9.79 -16.31 0.46
N LEU A 96 9.38 -15.05 0.45
CA LEU A 96 9.89 -14.03 1.37
C LEU A 96 9.16 -14.09 2.71
N ALA A 97 9.91 -14.16 3.81
CA ALA A 97 9.36 -14.06 5.16
C ALA A 97 10.05 -13.01 6.01
N ALA A 98 9.24 -12.32 6.82
CA ALA A 98 9.74 -11.50 7.91
C ALA A 98 10.31 -12.38 9.03
N ARG A 99 11.56 -12.13 9.43
CA ARG A 99 12.24 -12.94 10.45
C ARG A 99 12.42 -12.24 11.79
N GLN A 100 12.94 -11.01 11.78
CA GLN A 100 13.22 -10.23 12.99
C GLN A 100 13.06 -8.74 12.74
N ILE A 101 12.79 -7.97 13.79
CA ILE A 101 12.74 -6.51 13.72
C ILE A 101 14.16 -5.97 13.50
N LEU A 102 14.31 -5.05 12.56
CA LEU A 102 15.59 -4.39 12.31
C LEU A 102 15.71 -3.15 13.19
N GLU A 103 16.61 -3.22 14.16
CA GLU A 103 17.00 -2.07 14.97
C GLU A 103 18.09 -1.24 14.29
N THR A 104 18.88 -1.89 13.42
CA THR A 104 20.01 -1.24 12.74
C THR A 104 20.25 -1.87 11.38
N ALA A 105 20.44 -1.05 10.36
CA ALA A 105 20.83 -1.48 9.02
C ALA A 105 22.17 -0.82 8.65
N LYS A 106 23.22 -1.64 8.47
CA LYS A 106 24.51 -1.17 7.93
C LYS A 106 24.53 -1.40 6.43
N LEU A 107 24.02 -0.43 5.67
CA LEU A 107 23.88 -0.51 4.22
C LEU A 107 25.23 -0.52 3.48
N ALA A 108 26.29 0.02 4.09
CA ALA A 108 27.68 -0.08 3.67
C ALA A 108 28.62 0.20 4.86
N ARG A 109 29.91 -0.18 4.76
CA ARG A 109 30.94 0.10 5.79
C ARG A 109 31.11 1.59 6.14
N LEU A 110 30.59 2.48 5.29
CA LEU A 110 30.74 3.95 5.36
C LEU A 110 29.40 4.71 5.42
N ALA A 111 28.25 4.03 5.42
CA ALA A 111 26.94 4.68 5.49
C ALA A 111 26.53 4.93 6.95
N PRO A 112 25.88 6.07 7.28
CA PRO A 112 25.51 6.40 8.64
C PRO A 112 24.54 5.36 9.22
N GLU A 113 24.79 4.97 10.47
CA GLU A 113 23.95 4.08 11.25
C GLU A 113 22.66 4.81 11.63
N VAL A 114 21.53 4.45 11.02
CA VAL A 114 20.24 5.05 11.36
C VAL A 114 19.73 4.38 12.63
N GLN A 115 20.05 4.94 13.80
CA GLN A 115 19.44 4.58 15.08
C GLN A 115 18.21 5.46 15.29
N VAL A 116 17.02 4.85 15.32
CA VAL A 116 15.79 5.56 15.66
C VAL A 116 15.42 5.20 17.09
N TYR A 117 15.73 6.09 18.03
CA TYR A 117 15.11 6.07 19.35
C TYR A 117 13.87 6.96 19.29
N ALA A 118 12.73 6.43 19.72
CA ALA A 118 11.58 7.24 20.07
C ALA A 118 11.82 7.80 21.49
N GLU A 119 11.62 9.10 21.66
CA GLU A 119 11.56 9.77 22.97
C GLU A 119 10.26 9.42 23.71
#